data_AF-A0A484GLS8-F1
#
_entry.id   AF-A0A484GLS8-F1
#
_cell.length_a   1.000
_cell.length_b   1.000
_cell.length_c   1.000
_cell.angle_alpha   90.00
_cell.angle_beta   90.00
_cell.angle_gamma   90.00
#
_symmetry.space_group_name_H-M   'P 1'
#
loop_
_entity.id
_entity.type
_entity.pdbx_description
1 polymer ?
#
loop_
_entity_poly.entity_id
_entity_poly.type
_entity_poly.pdbx_seq_one_letter_code
_entity_poly.pdbx_strand_id
1 'polypeptide(L)'
;DFCRVSKSVGKCRASIPKRWYNVTDGSCQQFVYGGCGGNDNNSMTKEECLAKCAGVTVNTIDDLSRNGADSSVPSVPGRQDSDDLSSDMFNCEEHCTAQAVPGACRASFPRWYFNAEKNSCDNFTYGGCRGNKNSYPSKEECVQRRFGKQLCPALACTKAVVLAGLFVMVLMLLLGASVICLIRVARRNQERAPRTVRSSGDDKEPLVKNTYVL
;
A
#
# COMPACT_ATOMS: atom_id res chain seq x y z
N ASP A 1 21.20 32.57 -9.05
CA ASP A 1 22.13 32.12 -10.10
C ASP A 1 23.01 30.97 -9.61
N PHE A 2 22.42 29.82 -9.24
CA PHE A 2 23.18 28.71 -8.63
C PHE A 2 23.76 27.73 -9.67
N CYS A 3 23.13 27.59 -10.83
CA CYS A 3 23.55 26.65 -11.89
C CYS A 3 24.97 26.92 -12.42
N ARG A 4 25.48 28.15 -12.33
CA ARG A 4 26.85 28.52 -12.71
C ARG A 4 27.92 28.07 -11.71
N VAL A 5 27.56 27.76 -10.47
CA VAL A 5 28.54 27.50 -9.41
C VAL A 5 29.07 26.06 -9.53
N SER A 6 30.40 25.91 -9.46
CA SER A 6 31.09 24.61 -9.48
C SER A 6 30.64 23.69 -8.34
N LYS A 7 30.67 22.37 -8.59
CA LYS A 7 30.41 21.31 -7.60
C LYS A 7 31.20 21.53 -6.30
N SER A 8 30.49 21.73 -5.19
CA SER A 8 31.10 21.80 -3.86
C SER A 8 30.94 20.48 -3.11
N VAL A 9 32.07 19.81 -2.82
CA VAL A 9 32.11 18.62 -1.95
C VAL A 9 31.75 18.99 -0.51
N GLY A 10 32.16 20.18 -0.05
CA GLY A 10 31.97 20.63 1.32
C GLY A 10 32.95 20.02 2.33
N LYS A 11 32.71 20.31 3.62
CA LYS A 11 33.68 20.05 4.71
C LYS A 11 33.51 18.71 5.43
N CYS A 12 32.38 18.04 5.24
CA CYS A 12 32.12 16.72 5.82
C CYS A 12 32.70 15.59 4.94
N ARG A 13 32.85 14.38 5.51
CA ARG A 13 33.52 13.22 4.88
C ARG A 13 32.57 12.09 4.48
N ALA A 14 31.30 12.37 4.22
CA ALA A 14 30.38 11.39 3.64
C ALA A 14 30.73 11.11 2.17
N SER A 15 30.24 9.99 1.63
CA SER A 15 30.33 9.67 0.21
C SER A 15 28.92 9.59 -0.36
N ILE A 16 28.37 10.73 -0.81
CA ILE A 16 26.99 10.83 -1.29
C ILE A 16 27.03 11.11 -2.80
N PRO A 17 26.59 10.19 -3.67
CA PRO A 17 26.53 10.45 -5.10
C PRO A 17 25.45 11.50 -5.39
N LYS A 18 25.84 12.57 -6.07
CA LYS A 18 25.01 13.75 -6.37
C LYS A 18 25.22 14.22 -7.81
N ARG A 19 24.30 15.03 -8.31
CA ARG A 19 24.35 15.67 -9.63
C ARG A 19 24.62 17.16 -9.52
N TRP A 20 25.50 17.64 -10.38
CA TRP A 20 25.92 19.03 -10.52
C TRP A 20 25.83 19.40 -12.01
N TYR A 21 25.32 20.59 -12.32
CA TYR A 21 25.23 21.11 -13.67
C TYR A 21 26.53 21.81 -14.07
N ASN A 22 27.19 21.31 -15.12
CA ASN A 22 28.33 21.99 -15.72
C ASN A 22 27.87 22.93 -16.84
N VAL A 23 27.98 24.25 -16.62
CA VAL A 23 27.65 25.28 -17.63
C VAL A 23 28.59 25.32 -18.84
N THR A 24 29.79 24.77 -18.73
CA THR A 24 30.72 24.64 -19.87
C THR A 24 30.26 23.55 -20.83
N ASP A 25 29.75 22.44 -20.30
CA ASP A 25 29.36 21.25 -21.07
C ASP A 25 27.82 21.13 -21.22
N GLY A 26 27.07 22.15 -20.79
CA GLY A 26 25.61 22.20 -20.76
C GLY A 26 24.92 21.05 -20.00
N SER A 27 25.60 20.31 -19.12
CA SER A 27 25.21 18.94 -18.75
C SER A 27 25.30 18.58 -17.25
N CYS A 28 24.39 17.70 -16.81
CA CYS A 28 24.28 17.20 -15.43
C CYS A 28 25.20 16.02 -15.14
N GLN A 29 26.38 16.32 -14.58
CA GLN A 29 27.43 15.37 -14.27
C GLN A 29 27.33 14.86 -12.83
N GLN A 30 27.93 13.70 -12.54
CA GLN A 30 27.94 13.12 -11.21
C GLN A 30 29.16 13.55 -10.41
N PHE A 31 28.99 13.80 -9.11
CA PHE A 31 30.08 14.05 -8.17
C PHE A 31 29.78 13.40 -6.81
N VAL A 32 30.77 13.42 -5.91
CA VAL A 32 30.61 12.98 -4.52
C VAL A 32 30.46 14.21 -3.63
N TYR A 33 29.31 14.32 -2.96
CA TYR A 33 29.07 15.33 -1.93
C TYR A 33 29.46 14.79 -0.55
N GLY A 34 30.23 15.58 0.20
CA GLY A 34 30.73 15.28 1.54
C GLY A 34 29.66 15.30 2.63
N GLY A 35 28.44 15.75 2.34
CA GLY A 35 27.28 15.68 3.23
C GLY A 35 27.00 16.94 4.05
N CYS A 36 27.92 17.90 4.12
CA CYS A 36 27.66 19.22 4.71
C CYS A 36 28.51 20.33 4.07
N GLY A 37 27.97 21.54 3.96
CA GLY A 37 28.67 22.71 3.44
C GLY A 37 28.88 22.71 1.92
N GLY A 38 27.87 22.31 1.16
CA GLY A 38 27.86 22.39 -0.31
C GLY A 38 27.38 23.74 -0.85
N ASN A 39 26.83 23.72 -2.06
CA ASN A 39 26.04 24.80 -2.68
C ASN A 39 24.81 24.18 -3.37
N ASP A 40 23.91 25.01 -3.92
CA ASP A 40 22.60 24.56 -4.42
C ASP A 40 22.66 23.83 -5.78
N ASN A 41 23.82 23.81 -6.44
CA ASN A 41 24.04 23.05 -7.67
C ASN A 41 24.29 21.54 -7.36
N ASN A 42 23.33 20.93 -6.64
CA ASN A 42 23.51 19.68 -5.89
C ASN A 42 22.19 18.86 -5.82
N SER A 43 21.76 18.33 -6.95
CA SER A 43 20.51 17.56 -7.10
C SER A 43 20.73 16.06 -6.92
N MET A 44 19.70 15.29 -6.57
CA MET A 44 19.77 13.82 -6.44
C MET A 44 19.79 13.13 -7.81
N THR A 45 18.85 13.50 -8.70
CA THR A 45 18.69 12.84 -10.02
C THR A 45 19.21 13.72 -11.16
N LYS A 46 19.44 13.12 -12.34
CA LYS A 46 19.91 13.86 -13.53
C LYS A 46 18.76 14.73 -14.07
N GLU A 47 17.56 14.23 -13.92
CA GLU A 47 16.28 14.77 -14.36
C GLU A 47 15.94 16.03 -13.54
N GLU A 48 16.07 15.95 -12.21
CA GLU A 48 15.95 17.09 -11.29
C GLU A 48 17.00 18.18 -11.60
N CYS A 49 18.24 17.77 -11.90
CA CYS A 49 19.31 18.68 -12.26
C CYS A 49 19.04 19.41 -13.59
N LEU A 50 18.56 18.70 -14.61
CA LEU A 50 18.23 19.28 -15.91
C LEU A 50 17.01 20.20 -15.81
N ALA A 51 15.96 19.80 -15.10
CA ALA A 51 14.76 20.62 -14.89
C ALA A 51 15.04 21.96 -14.19
N LYS A 52 16.12 22.06 -13.39
CA LYS A 52 16.53 23.30 -12.71
C LYS A 52 17.49 24.19 -13.53
N CYS A 53 18.28 23.61 -14.43
CA CYS A 53 19.46 24.29 -14.98
C CYS A 53 19.70 24.14 -16.49
N ALA A 54 18.89 23.35 -17.22
CA ALA A 54 19.05 23.23 -18.67
C ALA A 54 18.92 24.58 -19.39
N GLY A 55 19.79 24.82 -20.37
CA GLY A 55 19.86 26.08 -21.12
C GLY A 55 20.74 27.17 -20.48
N VAL A 56 21.19 27.01 -19.23
CA VAL A 56 22.15 27.95 -18.64
C VAL A 56 23.53 27.72 -19.24
N THR A 57 24.05 28.71 -19.97
CA THR A 57 25.42 28.67 -20.54
C THR A 57 26.27 29.79 -19.94
N VAL A 58 27.58 29.73 -20.13
CA VAL A 58 28.54 30.73 -19.59
C VAL A 58 28.16 32.16 -20.01
N ASN A 59 27.63 32.36 -21.22
CA ASN A 59 27.52 33.66 -21.87
C ASN A 59 26.19 34.41 -21.58
N THR A 60 25.20 33.81 -20.92
CA THR A 60 23.89 34.45 -20.66
C THR A 60 23.92 35.46 -19.50
N ILE A 61 24.82 36.45 -19.60
CA ILE A 61 24.97 37.55 -18.62
C ILE A 61 24.59 38.91 -19.24
N ASP A 62 24.85 39.13 -20.53
CA ASP A 62 24.62 40.44 -21.18
C ASP A 62 23.13 40.76 -21.45
N ASP A 63 22.23 39.78 -21.40
CA ASP A 63 20.80 39.93 -21.78
C ASP A 63 19.81 39.82 -20.59
N LEU A 64 20.26 40.23 -19.39
CA LEU A 64 19.37 40.45 -18.22
C LEU A 64 19.07 41.93 -17.98
N SER A 65 19.22 42.78 -19.00
CA SER A 65 19.04 44.24 -18.90
C SER A 65 18.17 44.85 -20.02
N ARG A 66 17.17 44.10 -20.54
CA ARG A 66 15.99 44.71 -21.16
C ARG A 66 14.76 43.81 -21.23
N ASN A 67 13.70 44.29 -20.57
CA ASN A 67 12.29 43.93 -20.75
C ASN A 67 11.86 42.52 -20.34
N GLY A 68 10.71 42.44 -19.67
CA GLY A 68 9.95 41.19 -19.53
C GLY A 68 8.99 40.99 -20.70
N ALA A 69 8.44 39.77 -20.79
CA ALA A 69 7.42 39.36 -21.77
C ALA A 69 7.84 39.39 -23.25
N ASP A 70 8.45 38.29 -23.72
CA ASP A 70 7.65 37.32 -24.47
C ASP A 70 8.07 35.88 -24.10
N SER A 71 7.19 34.91 -24.30
CA SER A 71 7.37 33.50 -23.91
C SER A 71 6.95 32.56 -25.05
N SER A 72 7.47 32.83 -26.26
CA SER A 72 7.22 32.10 -27.49
C SER A 72 7.95 30.74 -27.53
N VAL A 73 7.57 29.85 -26.60
CA VAL A 73 7.98 28.43 -26.58
C VAL A 73 7.43 27.72 -27.83
N PRO A 74 8.24 26.99 -28.60
CA PRO A 74 7.74 26.20 -29.73
C PRO A 74 6.82 25.06 -29.29
N SER A 75 5.51 25.26 -29.45
CA SER A 75 4.48 24.26 -29.20
C SER A 75 4.57 23.09 -30.19
N VAL A 76 5.27 22.03 -29.81
CA VAL A 76 5.29 20.74 -30.54
C VAL A 76 4.12 19.86 -30.06
N PRO A 77 3.42 19.12 -30.95
CA PRO A 77 2.07 18.64 -30.63
C PRO A 77 1.99 17.64 -29.48
N GLY A 78 0.93 17.76 -28.67
CA GLY A 78 0.66 16.83 -27.59
C GLY A 78 0.27 15.43 -28.07
N ARG A 79 0.52 14.44 -27.22
CA ARG A 79 -0.25 13.19 -27.23
C ARG A 79 -1.37 13.31 -26.21
N GLN A 80 -2.56 12.92 -26.62
CA GLN A 80 -3.68 12.71 -25.72
C GLN A 80 -3.52 11.32 -25.11
N ASP A 81 -3.05 11.26 -23.87
CA ASP A 81 -3.23 10.09 -23.01
C ASP A 81 -4.27 10.45 -21.95
N SER A 82 -5.51 10.66 -22.42
CA SER A 82 -6.70 10.57 -21.58
C SER A 82 -6.98 9.09 -21.27
N ASP A 83 -7.63 8.84 -20.13
CA ASP A 83 -8.11 7.52 -19.70
C ASP A 83 -7.06 6.48 -19.26
N ASP A 84 -6.36 6.74 -18.15
CA ASP A 84 -6.09 5.67 -17.17
C ASP A 84 -6.16 6.15 -15.71
N LEU A 85 -7.38 6.21 -15.16
CA LEU A 85 -7.65 6.47 -13.75
C LEU A 85 -7.58 5.18 -12.90
N SER A 86 -6.63 4.26 -13.15
CA SER A 86 -6.67 2.91 -12.53
C SER A 86 -5.37 2.28 -12.00
N SER A 87 -4.21 2.95 -11.99
CA SER A 87 -2.94 2.31 -11.57
C SER A 87 -2.20 2.88 -10.34
N ASP A 88 -2.45 4.11 -9.90
CA ASP A 88 -1.69 4.76 -8.78
C ASP A 88 -2.15 4.30 -7.36
N MET A 89 -2.41 3.01 -7.21
CA MET A 89 -2.74 2.35 -5.94
C MET A 89 -1.48 2.21 -5.06
N PHE A 90 -1.02 3.34 -4.49
CA PHE A 90 0.18 3.52 -3.66
C PHE A 90 0.75 2.22 -3.08
N ASN A 91 1.79 1.67 -3.74
CA ASN A 91 2.30 0.36 -3.40
C ASN A 91 2.96 0.34 -2.01
N CYS A 92 2.29 -0.30 -1.05
CA CYS A 92 2.79 -0.45 0.32
C CYS A 92 3.92 -1.48 0.44
N GLU A 93 4.12 -2.34 -0.54
CA GLU A 93 5.20 -3.33 -0.51
C GLU A 93 6.56 -2.62 -0.52
N GLU A 94 6.75 -1.70 -1.48
CA GLU A 94 8.02 -0.98 -1.65
C GLU A 94 8.27 0.07 -0.55
N HIS A 95 7.21 0.67 -0.01
CA HIS A 95 7.28 1.79 0.94
C HIS A 95 7.16 1.39 2.41
N CYS A 96 6.59 0.22 2.72
CA CYS A 96 6.22 -0.15 4.09
C CYS A 96 6.59 -1.58 4.50
N THR A 97 6.65 -2.57 3.62
CA THR A 97 7.03 -3.95 4.01
C THR A 97 8.51 -4.23 3.82
N ALA A 98 9.15 -3.59 2.83
CA ALA A 98 10.58 -3.71 2.58
C ALA A 98 11.44 -3.34 3.82
N GLN A 99 12.44 -4.16 4.15
CA GLN A 99 13.30 -3.96 5.33
C GLN A 99 14.14 -2.68 5.25
N ALA A 100 14.62 -2.18 6.40
CA ALA A 100 15.57 -1.07 6.45
C ALA A 100 16.88 -1.43 5.72
N VAL A 101 17.32 -0.59 4.78
CA VAL A 101 18.58 -0.79 4.03
C VAL A 101 19.55 0.37 4.29
N PRO A 102 20.61 0.17 5.11
CA PRO A 102 21.66 1.17 5.31
C PRO A 102 22.36 1.60 4.01
N GLY A 103 22.51 0.68 3.05
CA GLY A 103 23.21 0.95 1.79
C GLY A 103 24.74 0.82 1.90
N ALA A 104 25.45 1.09 0.80
CA ALA A 104 26.88 0.82 0.68
C ALA A 104 27.80 1.98 1.09
N CYS A 105 27.23 3.18 1.29
CA CYS A 105 27.97 4.39 1.64
C CYS A 105 28.13 4.50 3.17
N ARG A 106 29.12 5.28 3.63
CA ARG A 106 29.57 5.31 5.04
C ARG A 106 29.19 6.60 5.80
N ALA A 107 28.10 7.26 5.41
CA ALA A 107 27.51 8.33 6.23
C ALA A 107 26.73 7.76 7.42
N SER A 108 26.30 8.62 8.34
CA SER A 108 25.45 8.25 9.47
C SER A 108 24.23 9.16 9.53
N PHE A 109 23.29 8.98 8.60
CA PHE A 109 22.01 9.69 8.63
C PHE A 109 20.99 8.92 9.45
N PRO A 110 20.43 9.49 10.53
CA PRO A 110 19.26 8.89 11.18
C PRO A 110 18.08 8.89 10.19
N ARG A 111 17.41 7.75 10.07
CA ARG A 111 16.20 7.56 9.26
C ARG A 111 15.21 6.69 10.02
N TRP A 112 13.97 6.74 9.58
CA TRP A 112 12.86 5.94 10.08
C TRP A 112 12.37 4.99 9.01
N TYR A 113 11.91 3.80 9.40
CA TYR A 113 11.30 2.81 8.52
C TYR A 113 10.10 2.18 9.24
N PHE A 114 9.09 1.76 8.48
CA PHE A 114 8.00 0.98 9.05
C PHE A 114 8.46 -0.47 9.26
N ASN A 115 8.34 -0.95 10.50
CA ASN A 115 8.54 -2.34 10.84
C ASN A 115 7.21 -3.08 10.64
N ALA A 116 7.13 -3.96 9.64
CA ALA A 116 5.89 -4.67 9.31
C ALA A 116 5.43 -5.63 10.41
N GLU A 117 6.38 -6.28 11.11
CA GLU A 117 6.11 -7.29 12.13
C GLU A 117 5.61 -6.65 13.44
N LYS A 118 6.23 -5.54 13.85
CA LYS A 118 5.88 -4.80 15.08
C LYS A 118 4.72 -3.80 14.89
N ASN A 119 4.27 -3.58 13.65
CA ASN A 119 3.29 -2.55 13.31
C ASN A 119 3.73 -1.12 13.74
N SER A 120 5.05 -0.86 13.79
CA SER A 120 5.67 0.37 14.32
C SER A 120 6.47 1.15 13.28
N CYS A 121 6.91 2.37 13.61
CA CYS A 121 8.02 3.05 12.93
C CYS A 121 9.26 3.00 13.82
N ASP A 122 10.28 2.26 13.38
CA ASP A 122 11.56 2.09 14.05
C ASP A 122 12.62 2.99 13.37
N ASN A 123 13.73 3.31 14.05
CA ASN A 123 14.83 4.07 13.45
C ASN A 123 15.99 3.18 12.98
N PHE A 124 16.78 3.66 12.03
CA PHE A 124 18.00 3.02 11.54
C PHE A 124 19.01 4.06 11.03
N THR A 125 20.28 3.64 10.90
CA THR A 125 21.35 4.46 10.31
C THR A 125 21.44 4.21 8.81
N TYR A 126 21.18 5.24 8.01
CA TYR A 126 21.33 5.24 6.56
C TYR A 126 22.71 5.78 6.14
N GLY A 127 23.40 5.00 5.31
CA GLY A 127 24.75 5.24 4.81
C GLY A 127 24.88 6.38 3.80
N GLY A 128 23.76 6.95 3.33
CA GLY A 128 23.74 8.10 2.43
C GLY A 128 23.61 7.79 0.93
N CYS A 129 23.51 6.52 0.53
CA CYS A 129 23.29 6.15 -0.88
C CYS A 129 22.60 4.80 -1.05
N ARG A 130 21.93 4.60 -2.20
CA ARG A 130 21.08 3.43 -2.50
C ARG A 130 19.98 3.28 -1.44
N GLY A 131 19.59 2.07 -1.07
CA GLY A 131 18.43 1.81 -0.19
C GLY A 131 17.14 1.55 -0.99
N ASN A 132 16.01 1.59 -0.29
CA ASN A 132 14.66 1.41 -0.84
C ASN A 132 13.73 2.56 -0.37
N LYS A 133 12.43 2.48 -0.67
CA LYS A 133 11.47 3.56 -0.34
C LYS A 133 10.94 3.52 1.10
N ASN A 134 11.25 2.50 1.90
CA ASN A 134 10.95 2.47 3.33
C ASN A 134 12.06 3.18 4.15
N SER A 135 12.27 4.48 3.86
CA SER A 135 13.33 5.29 4.46
C SER A 135 12.91 6.77 4.56
N TYR A 136 12.33 7.15 5.69
CA TYR A 136 11.79 8.47 5.97
C TYR A 136 12.76 9.32 6.82
N PRO A 137 12.78 10.66 6.69
CA PRO A 137 13.64 11.55 7.48
C PRO A 137 13.14 11.72 8.92
N SER A 138 11.83 11.61 9.18
CA SER A 138 11.22 11.75 10.51
C SER A 138 10.31 10.58 10.86
N LYS A 139 10.01 10.42 12.15
CA LYS A 139 9.05 9.42 12.65
C LYS A 139 7.64 9.77 12.18
N GLU A 140 7.35 11.06 12.15
CA GLU A 140 6.07 11.67 11.80
C GLU A 140 5.74 11.38 10.33
N GLU A 141 6.70 11.55 9.41
CA GLU A 141 6.52 11.20 8.00
C GLU A 141 6.37 9.69 7.80
N CYS A 142 7.17 8.87 8.49
CA CYS A 142 7.02 7.42 8.49
C CYS A 142 5.61 7.00 8.92
N VAL A 143 5.10 7.56 10.03
CA VAL A 143 3.77 7.27 10.57
C VAL A 143 2.66 7.81 9.65
N GLN A 144 2.81 9.02 9.12
CA GLN A 144 1.84 9.61 8.19
C GLN A 144 1.74 8.83 6.88
N ARG A 145 2.83 8.26 6.37
CA ARG A 145 2.80 7.41 5.16
C ARG A 145 2.02 6.10 5.35
N ARG A 146 1.74 5.71 6.60
CA ARG A 146 0.85 4.59 6.97
C ARG A 146 -0.60 5.04 6.97
N PHE A 147 -0.88 6.18 7.61
CA PHE A 147 -2.23 6.73 7.71
C PHE A 147 -2.74 7.37 6.41
N GLY A 148 -1.87 7.61 5.43
CA GLY A 148 -2.24 7.87 4.02
C GLY A 148 -2.92 6.68 3.30
N LYS A 149 -3.56 5.78 4.05
CA LYS A 149 -4.29 4.60 3.56
C LYS A 149 -5.55 4.34 4.39
N GLN A 150 -6.64 5.03 4.03
CA GLN A 150 -7.99 4.52 4.31
C GLN A 150 -8.32 3.25 3.48
N LEU A 151 -7.44 2.88 2.53
CA LEU A 151 -7.56 1.67 1.71
C LEU A 151 -6.21 0.95 1.54
N CYS A 152 -5.71 0.35 2.62
CA CYS A 152 -5.14 -1.00 2.49
C CYS A 152 -6.31 -1.97 2.76
N PRO A 153 -6.78 -2.77 1.79
CA PRO A 153 -7.68 -3.87 2.11
C PRO A 153 -6.97 -4.83 3.09
N ALA A 154 -7.72 -5.48 3.97
CA ALA A 154 -7.20 -6.33 5.05
C ALA A 154 -6.61 -7.68 4.58
N LEU A 155 -5.90 -7.69 3.44
CA LEU A 155 -5.33 -8.87 2.80
C LEU A 155 -4.18 -9.51 3.59
N ALA A 156 -3.69 -8.85 4.64
CA ALA A 156 -2.79 -9.41 5.65
C ALA A 156 -3.51 -10.30 6.70
N CYS A 157 -4.85 -10.43 6.64
CA CYS A 157 -5.65 -11.21 7.59
C CYS A 157 -5.98 -12.64 7.12
N THR A 158 -5.36 -13.12 6.03
CA THR A 158 -5.63 -14.44 5.41
C THR A 158 -5.59 -15.61 6.39
N LYS A 159 -4.65 -15.62 7.34
CA LYS A 159 -4.55 -16.67 8.37
C LYS A 159 -5.79 -16.74 9.27
N ALA A 160 -6.36 -15.60 9.66
CA ALA A 160 -7.56 -15.56 10.49
C ALA A 160 -8.81 -15.96 9.70
N VAL A 161 -8.93 -15.50 8.44
CA VAL A 161 -10.06 -15.85 7.57
C VAL A 161 -10.09 -17.34 7.24
N VAL A 162 -8.93 -17.95 6.95
CA VAL A 162 -8.83 -19.41 6.72
C VAL A 162 -9.18 -20.20 7.98
N LEU A 163 -8.70 -19.80 9.16
CA LEU A 163 -9.07 -20.45 10.42
C LEU A 163 -10.58 -20.33 10.71
N ALA A 164 -11.16 -19.14 10.58
CA ALA A 164 -12.59 -18.93 10.76
C ALA A 164 -13.43 -19.76 9.78
N GLY A 165 -13.03 -19.83 8.50
CA GLY A 165 -13.66 -20.68 7.50
C GLY A 165 -13.60 -22.16 7.86
N LEU A 166 -12.45 -22.67 8.32
CA LEU A 166 -12.30 -24.05 8.78
C LEU A 166 -13.19 -24.36 10.00
N PHE A 167 -13.26 -23.46 10.99
CA PHE A 167 -14.16 -23.62 12.13
C PHE A 167 -15.64 -23.65 11.71
N VAL A 168 -16.08 -22.76 10.83
CA VAL A 168 -17.46 -22.77 10.30
C VAL A 168 -17.76 -24.06 9.53
N MET A 169 -16.85 -24.53 8.69
CA MET A 169 -17.02 -25.79 7.95
C MET A 169 -17.13 -27.01 8.88
N VAL A 170 -16.31 -27.08 9.94
CA VAL A 170 -16.39 -28.14 10.95
C VAL A 170 -17.72 -28.09 11.71
N LEU A 171 -18.19 -26.90 12.12
CA LEU A 171 -19.47 -26.74 12.80
C LEU A 171 -20.65 -27.20 11.91
N MET A 172 -20.65 -26.84 10.63
CA MET A 172 -21.70 -27.27 9.68
C MET A 172 -21.72 -28.79 9.49
N LEU A 173 -20.55 -29.44 9.44
CA LEU A 173 -20.45 -30.91 9.36
C LEU A 173 -20.96 -31.59 10.64
N LEU A 174 -20.63 -31.07 11.82
CA LEU A 174 -21.09 -31.59 13.11
C LEU A 174 -22.61 -31.46 13.28
N LEU A 175 -23.18 -30.31 12.90
CA LEU A 175 -24.63 -30.10 12.90
C LEU A 175 -25.35 -31.03 11.92
N GLY A 176 -24.81 -31.18 10.70
CA GLY A 176 -25.34 -32.13 9.71
C GLY A 176 -25.33 -33.58 10.21
N ALA A 177 -24.21 -34.03 10.80
CA ALA A 177 -24.10 -35.36 11.38
C ALA A 177 -25.08 -35.58 12.56
N SER A 178 -25.26 -34.57 13.41
CA SER A 178 -26.23 -34.60 14.52
C SER A 178 -27.67 -34.75 14.01
N VAL A 179 -28.08 -33.94 13.03
CA VAL A 179 -29.42 -34.03 12.41
C VAL A 179 -29.65 -35.38 11.74
N ILE A 180 -28.67 -35.92 11.00
CA ILE A 180 -28.75 -37.25 10.40
C ILE A 180 -28.88 -38.35 11.47
N CYS A 181 -28.16 -38.22 12.59
CA CYS A 181 -28.27 -39.13 13.73
C CYS A 181 -29.67 -39.08 14.35
N LEU A 182 -30.20 -37.88 14.63
CA LEU A 182 -31.54 -37.68 15.18
C LEU A 182 -32.63 -38.25 14.25
N ILE A 183 -32.53 -38.06 12.93
CA ILE A 183 -33.46 -38.65 11.95
C ILE A 183 -33.41 -40.18 11.98
N ARG A 184 -32.21 -40.77 12.08
CA ARG A 184 -32.05 -42.24 12.18
C ARG A 184 -32.55 -42.79 13.51
N VAL A 185 -32.32 -42.08 14.63
CA VAL A 185 -32.85 -42.46 15.95
C VAL A 185 -34.37 -42.36 15.97
N ALA A 186 -34.96 -41.27 15.46
CA ALA A 186 -36.41 -41.10 15.36
C ALA A 186 -37.06 -42.21 14.52
N ARG A 187 -36.49 -42.53 13.34
CA ARG A 187 -36.97 -43.63 12.49
C ARG A 187 -36.86 -44.99 13.19
N ARG A 188 -35.73 -45.28 13.82
CA ARG A 188 -35.52 -46.52 14.61
C ARG A 188 -36.44 -46.61 15.83
N ASN A 189 -36.85 -45.48 16.40
CA ASN A 189 -37.80 -45.43 17.49
C ASN A 189 -39.24 -45.64 16.99
N GLN A 190 -39.58 -45.13 15.80
CA GLN A 190 -40.84 -45.40 15.11
C GLN A 190 -40.98 -46.88 14.70
N GLU A 191 -39.86 -47.54 14.35
CA GLU A 191 -39.78 -49.00 14.12
C GLU A 191 -39.89 -49.82 15.42
N ARG A 192 -39.68 -49.21 16.59
CA ARG A 192 -39.75 -49.85 17.92
C ARG A 192 -41.00 -49.51 18.72
N ALA A 193 -41.73 -48.47 18.32
CA ALA A 193 -43.05 -48.16 18.86
C ALA A 193 -44.00 -49.34 18.56
N PRO A 194 -44.67 -49.93 19.56
CA PRO A 194 -45.64 -50.99 19.31
C PRO A 194 -46.73 -50.50 18.36
N ARG A 195 -47.12 -51.32 17.39
CA ARG A 195 -48.34 -51.08 16.62
C ARG A 195 -49.53 -51.15 17.57
N THR A 196 -50.08 -49.99 17.95
CA THR A 196 -51.41 -49.93 18.54
C THR A 196 -52.43 -50.32 17.49
N VAL A 197 -52.78 -51.61 17.48
CA VAL A 197 -53.74 -52.19 16.55
C VAL A 197 -55.09 -51.50 16.74
N ARG A 198 -55.55 -50.79 15.70
CA ARG A 198 -56.91 -50.24 15.66
C ARG A 198 -57.89 -51.37 15.38
N SER A 199 -58.30 -52.08 16.43
CA SER A 199 -59.35 -53.10 16.36
C SER A 199 -60.73 -52.46 16.16
N SER A 200 -61.71 -53.29 15.80
CA SER A 200 -63.11 -52.94 15.55
C SER A 200 -64.04 -53.61 16.56
N GLY A 201 -65.18 -52.98 16.84
CA GLY A 201 -66.12 -53.37 17.90
C GLY A 201 -65.70 -52.77 19.26
N ASP A 202 -66.59 -52.19 20.07
CA ASP A 202 -68.05 -51.98 19.97
C ASP A 202 -68.36 -50.54 20.48
N ASP A 203 -69.54 -49.93 20.35
CA ASP A 203 -70.89 -50.42 20.07
C ASP A 203 -71.57 -49.78 18.84
N LYS A 204 -72.65 -50.42 18.38
CA LYS A 204 -73.74 -49.80 17.60
C LYS A 204 -75.00 -49.83 18.44
N GLU A 205 -75.87 -48.82 18.29
CA GLU A 205 -77.36 -48.88 18.29
C GLU A 205 -77.90 -47.44 18.03
N PRO A 206 -79.15 -47.22 17.56
CA PRO A 206 -79.33 -46.32 16.43
C PRO A 206 -80.61 -45.44 16.41
N LEU A 207 -80.81 -44.74 15.29
CA LEU A 207 -82.10 -44.34 14.69
C LEU A 207 -83.13 -43.48 15.49
N VAL A 208 -83.41 -42.30 14.90
CA VAL A 208 -84.78 -41.79 14.58
C VAL A 208 -85.64 -41.17 15.71
N LYS A 209 -85.54 -39.85 15.86
CA LYS A 209 -86.60 -38.83 15.60
C LYS A 209 -86.21 -37.45 16.16
N ASN A 210 -86.79 -36.31 15.79
CA ASN A 210 -87.34 -35.78 14.52
C ASN A 210 -87.91 -34.38 14.86
N THR A 211 -87.72 -33.35 14.00
CA THR A 211 -88.40 -32.03 14.09
C THR A 211 -88.13 -31.21 15.39
N TYR A 212 -88.28 -29.89 15.44
CA TYR A 212 -89.05 -28.96 14.60
C TYR A 212 -88.22 -27.83 13.96
N VAL A 213 -88.83 -27.19 12.96
CA VAL A 213 -88.35 -26.00 12.24
C VAL A 213 -89.21 -24.81 12.65
N LEU A 214 -88.57 -23.70 13.03
CA LEU A 214 -88.88 -22.33 12.60
C LEU A 214 -87.76 -21.36 13.02
#